data_AF-A0A7X5J8B8-F1
#
_entry.id   AF-A0A7X5J8B8-F1
#
_cell.length_a   1.000
_cell.length_b   1.000
_cell.length_c   1.000
_cell.angle_alpha   90.00
_cell.angle_beta   90.00
_cell.angle_gamma   90.00
#
_symmetry.space_group_name_H-M   'P 1'
#
loop_
_entity.id
_entity.type
_entity.pdbx_description
1 polymer ?
#
loop_
_entity_poly.entity_id
_entity_poly.type
_entity_poly.pdbx_seq_one_letter_code
_entity_poly.pdbx_strand_id
1 'polypeptide(L)'
;MSQPPDPASQRPADDAGTDLGISTGTDLARPTPALPGPDSATTPDAETMARLCLGLAVRRTSNLVTRHYNAHLAETGLEVTQFSLLAGIASGKPASLGDLAGLLSIDRSTLTRNLRPLQAAGLIDLQAAQGRRQLPTLTEKGETVLRAASSAWLRAQTALVDTLGPEDTAAVRASLRRLRDAARRPGVP
;
A
#
# COMPACT_ATOMS: atom_id res chain seq x y z
N MET A 1 6.56 31.36 36.79
CA MET A 1 5.82 30.08 36.68
C MET A 1 4.88 30.17 35.50
N SER A 2 5.31 29.69 34.34
CA SER A 2 4.44 29.51 33.16
C SER A 2 4.70 28.10 32.66
N GLN A 3 3.69 27.25 32.81
CA GLN A 3 3.69 25.86 32.36
C GLN A 3 3.39 25.86 30.85
N PRO A 4 4.09 25.07 30.02
CA PRO A 4 3.72 24.92 28.61
C PRO A 4 2.48 24.02 28.47
N PRO A 5 1.65 24.21 27.42
CA PRO A 5 0.50 23.35 27.19
C PRO A 5 0.89 21.94 26.69
N ASP A 6 0.05 20.99 27.09
CA ASP A 6 0.09 19.53 26.85
C ASP A 6 0.03 19.14 25.35
N PRO A 7 0.91 18.24 24.85
CA PRO A 7 0.95 17.83 23.44
C PRO A 7 -0.10 16.78 23.03
N ALA A 8 -1.08 16.41 23.87
CA ALA A 8 -2.00 15.29 23.60
C ALA A 8 -3.29 15.61 22.81
N SER A 9 -3.47 16.80 22.22
CA SER A 9 -4.78 17.22 21.66
C SER A 9 -4.84 17.48 20.14
N GLN A 10 -4.05 16.77 19.33
CA GLN A 10 -4.19 16.79 17.86
C GLN A 10 -4.17 15.37 17.29
N ARG A 11 -5.28 14.65 17.49
CA ARG A 11 -5.68 13.57 16.58
C ARG A 11 -6.45 14.22 15.44
N PRO A 12 -6.10 14.00 14.16
CA PRO A 12 -6.97 14.43 13.09
C PRO A 12 -8.28 13.65 13.18
N ALA A 13 -9.37 14.40 13.03
CA ALA A 13 -10.75 13.98 13.12
C ALA A 13 -11.08 12.88 12.11
N ASP A 14 -12.03 12.04 12.52
CA ASP A 14 -12.79 11.12 11.71
C ASP A 14 -13.21 11.77 10.39
N ASP A 15 -12.66 11.30 9.28
CA ASP A 15 -13.18 11.61 7.97
C ASP A 15 -14.42 10.72 7.77
N ALA A 16 -15.56 11.30 8.16
CA ALA A 16 -16.87 10.77 7.93
C ALA A 16 -17.00 10.32 6.48
N GLY A 17 -17.32 9.04 6.32
CA GLY A 17 -17.58 8.43 5.02
C GLY A 17 -18.61 9.25 4.25
N THR A 18 -18.14 9.94 3.21
CA THR A 18 -19.00 10.30 2.09
C THR A 18 -19.33 9.00 1.38
N ASP A 19 -20.50 8.46 1.71
CA ASP A 19 -21.14 7.36 1.00
C ASP A 19 -21.40 7.77 -0.45
N LEU A 20 -20.39 7.59 -1.29
CA LEU A 20 -20.58 7.50 -2.73
C LEU A 20 -21.32 6.18 -2.94
N GLY A 21 -22.67 6.24 -2.88
CA GLY A 21 -23.62 5.15 -2.96
C GLY A 21 -23.44 4.25 -4.19
N ILE A 22 -22.37 3.47 -4.17
CA ILE A 22 -22.00 2.49 -5.17
C ILE A 22 -22.18 1.16 -4.45
N SER A 23 -23.44 0.73 -4.51
CA SER A 23 -24.01 -0.52 -4.02
C SER A 23 -22.99 -1.57 -3.59
N THR A 24 -22.96 -1.83 -2.29
CA THR A 24 -22.33 -3.01 -1.72
C THR A 24 -23.05 -4.26 -2.23
N GLY A 25 -22.39 -5.01 -3.12
CA GLY A 25 -22.53 -6.47 -3.12
C GLY A 25 -23.52 -7.13 -4.10
N THR A 26 -23.91 -6.54 -5.23
CA THR A 26 -24.81 -7.25 -6.20
C THR A 26 -24.42 -7.15 -7.68
N ASP A 27 -23.34 -6.46 -8.07
CA ASP A 27 -23.03 -6.21 -9.49
C ASP A 27 -22.10 -7.24 -10.16
N LEU A 28 -21.97 -8.46 -9.62
CA LEU A 28 -21.19 -9.54 -10.26
C LEU A 28 -21.95 -10.24 -11.41
N ALA A 29 -23.24 -9.96 -11.60
CA ALA A 29 -24.08 -10.66 -12.57
C ALA A 29 -24.32 -9.90 -13.89
N ARG A 30 -23.94 -8.62 -14.00
CA ARG A 30 -24.10 -7.87 -15.27
C ARG A 30 -22.89 -8.10 -16.18
N PRO A 31 -23.10 -8.45 -17.46
CA PRO A 31 -21.99 -8.54 -18.41
C PRO A 31 -21.23 -7.22 -18.47
N THR A 32 -19.91 -7.31 -18.48
CA THR A 32 -19.02 -6.16 -18.61
C THR A 32 -19.32 -5.44 -19.93
N PRO A 33 -19.79 -4.19 -19.92
CA PRO A 33 -19.99 -3.45 -21.15
C PRO A 33 -18.65 -3.27 -21.88
N ALA A 34 -18.65 -3.41 -23.20
CA ALA A 34 -17.47 -3.13 -23.99
C ALA A 34 -17.09 -1.65 -23.84
N LEU A 35 -15.82 -1.37 -23.52
CA LEU A 35 -15.30 -0.01 -23.57
C LEU A 35 -15.43 0.50 -25.02
N PRO A 36 -16.01 1.70 -25.23
CA PRO A 36 -15.90 2.36 -26.52
C PRO A 36 -14.42 2.50 -26.90
N GLY A 37 -14.09 2.31 -28.18
CA GLY A 37 -12.73 2.56 -28.67
C GLY A 37 -12.34 4.03 -28.48
N PRO A 38 -11.04 4.36 -28.43
CA PRO A 38 -10.54 5.72 -28.19
C PRO A 38 -11.06 6.75 -29.21
N ASP A 39 -11.43 6.30 -30.42
CA ASP A 39 -11.96 7.14 -31.50
C ASP A 39 -13.50 7.20 -31.53
N SER A 40 -14.18 6.68 -30.50
CA SER A 40 -15.65 6.68 -30.45
C SER A 40 -16.18 8.10 -30.21
N ALA A 41 -17.17 8.50 -31.01
CA ALA A 41 -17.86 9.78 -30.86
C ALA A 41 -18.70 9.89 -29.56
N THR A 42 -18.89 8.77 -28.84
CA THR A 42 -19.70 8.69 -27.63
C THR A 42 -18.81 8.57 -26.39
N THR A 43 -18.86 9.59 -25.52
CA THR A 43 -18.29 9.50 -24.17
C THR A 43 -19.13 8.55 -23.31
N PRO A 44 -18.53 7.57 -22.62
CA PRO A 44 -19.27 6.70 -21.70
C PRO A 44 -19.87 7.51 -20.55
N ASP A 45 -21.03 7.09 -20.05
CA ASP A 45 -21.64 7.68 -18.85
C ASP A 45 -20.80 7.42 -17.58
N ALA A 46 -21.12 8.14 -16.51
CA ALA A 46 -20.38 8.06 -15.25
C ALA A 46 -20.40 6.65 -14.63
N GLU A 47 -21.51 5.91 -14.77
CA GLU A 47 -21.63 4.54 -14.28
C GLU A 47 -20.68 3.60 -15.03
N THR A 48 -20.66 3.67 -16.37
CA THR A 48 -19.78 2.89 -17.23
C THR A 48 -18.32 3.21 -16.95
N MET A 49 -17.97 4.48 -16.82
CA MET A 49 -16.62 4.90 -16.41
C MET A 49 -16.23 4.30 -15.06
N ALA A 50 -17.11 4.36 -14.06
CA ALA A 50 -16.84 3.80 -12.73
C ALA A 50 -16.67 2.27 -12.75
N ARG A 51 -17.50 1.54 -13.51
CA ARG A 51 -17.46 0.08 -13.59
C ARG A 51 -16.23 -0.44 -14.35
N LEU A 52 -15.80 0.26 -15.41
CA LEU A 52 -14.71 -0.19 -16.28
C LEU A 52 -13.34 0.43 -15.93
N CYS A 53 -13.29 1.43 -15.05
CA CYS A 53 -12.04 2.07 -14.64
C CYS A 53 -11.18 1.13 -13.79
N LEU A 54 -10.14 0.54 -14.40
CA LEU A 54 -9.13 -0.25 -13.70
C LEU A 54 -8.46 0.52 -12.55
N GLY A 55 -8.24 1.83 -12.71
CA GLY A 55 -7.66 2.67 -11.66
C GLY A 55 -8.54 2.76 -10.41
N LEU A 56 -9.86 2.88 -10.58
CA LEU A 56 -10.80 2.90 -9.46
C LEU A 56 -10.89 1.52 -8.80
N ALA A 57 -10.94 0.44 -9.59
CA ALA A 57 -10.92 -0.92 -9.09
C ALA A 57 -9.69 -1.20 -8.22
N VAL A 58 -8.48 -0.84 -8.71
CA VAL A 58 -7.24 -0.99 -7.95
C VAL A 58 -7.26 -0.18 -6.65
N ARG A 59 -7.71 1.08 -6.68
CA ARG A 59 -7.76 1.93 -5.48
C ARG A 59 -8.69 1.37 -4.41
N ARG A 60 -9.90 0.93 -4.80
CA ARG A 60 -10.87 0.33 -3.87
C ARG A 60 -10.33 -0.94 -3.24
N THR A 61 -9.78 -1.83 -4.07
CA THR A 61 -9.18 -3.08 -3.61
C THR A 61 -7.99 -2.80 -2.69
N SER A 62 -7.10 -1.88 -3.07
CA SER A 62 -5.96 -1.47 -2.24
C SER A 62 -6.41 -0.96 -0.88
N ASN A 63 -7.43 -0.10 -0.82
CA ASN A 63 -7.92 0.44 0.45
C ASN A 63 -8.48 -0.65 1.36
N LEU A 64 -9.26 -1.59 0.82
CA LEU A 64 -9.81 -2.73 1.58
C LEU A 64 -8.72 -3.67 2.06
N VAL A 65 -7.77 -4.01 1.20
CA VAL A 65 -6.62 -4.85 1.56
C VAL A 65 -5.75 -4.17 2.62
N THR A 66 -5.47 -2.87 2.49
CA THR A 66 -4.75 -2.10 3.51
C THR A 66 -5.47 -2.12 4.85
N ARG A 67 -6.79 -1.89 4.88
CA ARG A 67 -7.59 -1.98 6.12
C ARG A 67 -7.52 -3.37 6.74
N HIS A 68 -7.60 -4.43 5.94
CA HIS A 68 -7.49 -5.80 6.40
C HIS A 68 -6.15 -6.07 7.11
N TYR A 69 -5.03 -5.71 6.48
CA TYR A 69 -3.72 -5.89 7.12
C TYR A 69 -3.54 -4.99 8.35
N ASN A 70 -3.98 -3.73 8.29
CA ASN A 70 -3.88 -2.80 9.42
C ASN A 70 -4.68 -3.27 10.64
N ALA A 71 -5.85 -3.88 10.43
CA ALA A 71 -6.65 -4.45 11.52
C ALA A 71 -5.87 -5.55 12.28
N HIS A 72 -5.12 -6.39 11.57
CA HIS A 72 -4.30 -7.43 12.19
C HIS A 72 -3.03 -6.89 12.83
N LEU A 73 -2.43 -5.83 12.25
CA LEU A 73 -1.20 -5.22 12.75
C LEU A 73 -1.43 -4.22 13.88
N ALA A 74 -2.68 -3.86 14.19
CA ALA A 74 -3.03 -2.84 15.17
C ALA A 74 -2.33 -3.03 16.53
N GLU A 75 -2.24 -4.26 17.02
CA GLU A 75 -1.59 -4.61 18.30
C GLU A 75 -0.07 -4.33 18.31
N THR A 76 0.55 -4.24 17.14
CA THR A 76 1.99 -3.97 17.00
C THR A 76 2.31 -2.48 16.88
N GLY A 77 1.28 -1.64 16.75
CA GLY A 77 1.44 -0.22 16.49
C GLY A 77 1.98 0.11 15.08
N LEU A 78 2.04 -0.89 14.18
CA LEU A 78 2.45 -0.70 12.79
C LEU A 78 1.27 -0.66 11.84
N GLU A 79 1.40 0.15 10.80
CA GLU A 79 0.62 0.02 9.58
C GLU A 79 1.28 -0.94 8.58
N VAL A 80 0.51 -1.51 7.64
CA VAL A 80 1.03 -2.43 6.62
C VAL A 80 2.11 -1.80 5.74
N THR A 81 2.02 -0.50 5.46
CA THR A 81 3.05 0.23 4.69
C THR A 81 4.36 0.30 5.48
N GLN A 82 4.29 0.54 6.79
CA GLN A 82 5.45 0.54 7.68
C GLN A 82 6.05 -0.86 7.82
N PHE A 83 5.22 -1.88 8.02
CA PHE A 83 5.65 -3.28 8.01
C PHE A 83 6.37 -3.64 6.70
N SER A 84 5.81 -3.24 5.56
CA SER A 84 6.40 -3.52 4.23
C SER A 84 7.76 -2.85 4.05
N LEU A 85 7.96 -1.66 4.61
CA LEU A 85 9.26 -0.99 4.62
C LEU A 85 10.28 -1.75 5.47
N LEU A 86 9.91 -2.12 6.70
CA LEU A 86 10.78 -2.88 7.60
C LEU A 86 11.16 -4.24 6.99
N ALA A 87 10.19 -4.97 6.43
CA ALA A 87 10.44 -6.22 5.72
C ALA A 87 11.31 -6.04 4.47
N GLY A 88 11.10 -4.96 3.72
CA GLY A 88 11.92 -4.60 2.56
C GLY A 88 13.38 -4.36 2.95
N ILE A 89 13.62 -3.60 4.03
CA ILE A 89 14.95 -3.35 4.58
C ILE A 89 15.59 -4.65 5.09
N ALA A 90 14.85 -5.43 5.89
CA ALA A 90 15.31 -6.70 6.46
C ALA A 90 15.73 -7.73 5.39
N SER A 91 15.13 -7.66 4.19
CA SER A 91 15.48 -8.59 3.11
C SER A 91 16.92 -8.46 2.61
N GLY A 92 17.61 -7.36 2.93
CA GLY A 92 18.98 -7.07 2.48
C GLY A 92 19.12 -6.84 0.97
N LYS A 93 18.00 -6.86 0.21
CA LYS A 93 18.02 -6.68 -1.25
C LYS A 93 18.21 -5.23 -1.68
N PRO A 94 17.54 -4.22 -1.07
CA PRO A 94 17.78 -2.83 -1.43
C PRO A 94 19.15 -2.37 -0.94
N ALA A 95 20.00 -1.89 -1.85
CA ALA A 95 21.32 -1.33 -1.53
C ALA A 95 21.29 0.21 -1.44
N SER A 96 20.11 0.81 -1.59
CA SER A 96 19.90 2.26 -1.51
C SER A 96 18.42 2.59 -1.31
N LEU A 97 18.14 3.84 -0.94
CA LEU A 97 16.78 4.39 -0.96
C LEU A 97 16.13 4.30 -2.36
N GLY A 98 16.91 4.39 -3.44
CA GLY A 98 16.38 4.25 -4.80
C GLY A 98 15.85 2.84 -5.06
N ASP A 99 16.60 1.83 -4.62
CA ASP A 99 16.19 0.42 -4.76
C ASP A 99 14.95 0.11 -3.92
N LEU A 100 14.88 0.65 -2.70
CA LEU A 100 13.70 0.50 -1.84
C LEU A 100 12.47 1.19 -2.43
N ALA A 101 12.64 2.37 -3.03
CA ALA A 101 11.57 3.07 -3.74
C ALA A 101 11.07 2.26 -4.95
N GLY A 102 12.00 1.69 -5.72
CA GLY A 102 11.68 0.81 -6.85
C GLY A 102 10.96 -0.47 -6.45
N LEU A 103 11.38 -1.10 -5.34
CA LEU A 103 10.73 -2.28 -4.77
C LEU A 103 9.27 -1.99 -4.44
N LEU A 104 8.99 -0.85 -3.83
CA LEU A 104 7.65 -0.42 -3.43
C LEU A 104 6.86 0.30 -4.54
N SER A 105 7.50 0.58 -5.69
CA SER A 105 6.91 1.34 -6.79
C SER A 105 6.37 2.71 -6.38
N ILE A 106 7.12 3.41 -5.52
CA ILE A 106 6.82 4.78 -5.08
C ILE A 106 7.97 5.72 -5.45
N ASP A 107 7.70 7.01 -5.52
CA ASP A 107 8.74 8.01 -5.71
C ASP A 107 9.58 8.22 -4.43
N ARG A 108 10.76 8.81 -4.59
CA ARG A 108 11.70 9.03 -3.48
C ARG A 108 11.16 9.99 -2.41
N SER A 109 10.34 10.98 -2.79
CA SER A 109 9.75 11.91 -1.82
C SER A 109 8.72 11.20 -0.93
N THR A 110 7.92 10.30 -1.52
CA THR A 110 6.98 9.47 -0.77
C THR A 110 7.72 8.46 0.11
N LEU A 111 8.77 7.80 -0.39
CA LEU A 111 9.58 6.91 0.44
C LEU A 111 10.16 7.62 1.66
N THR A 112 10.82 8.77 1.46
CA THR A 112 11.45 9.51 2.57
C THR A 112 10.42 9.99 3.59
N ARG A 113 9.22 10.42 3.18
CA ARG A 113 8.13 10.71 4.12
C ARG A 113 7.71 9.49 4.92
N ASN A 114 7.60 8.32 4.29
CA ASN A 114 7.21 7.08 4.96
C ASN A 114 8.28 6.53 5.92
N LEU A 115 9.56 6.83 5.68
CA LEU A 115 10.68 6.42 6.54
C LEU A 115 10.80 7.30 7.81
N ARG A 116 10.40 8.57 7.77
CA ARG A 116 10.46 9.49 8.92
C ARG A 116 9.82 8.95 10.20
N PRO A 117 8.58 8.42 10.21
CA PRO A 117 7.99 7.89 11.43
C PRO A 117 8.75 6.65 11.96
N LEU A 118 9.28 5.80 11.07
CA LEU A 118 10.09 4.65 11.47
C LEU A 118 11.42 5.07 12.11
N GLN A 119 12.05 6.11 11.56
CA GLN A 119 13.28 6.66 12.09
C GLN A 119 13.04 7.36 13.44
N ALA A 120 11.97 8.16 13.55
CA ALA A 120 11.57 8.82 14.79
C ALA A 120 11.23 7.81 15.90
N ALA A 121 10.65 6.67 15.54
CA ALA A 121 10.40 5.56 16.45
C ALA A 121 11.65 4.73 16.78
N GLY A 122 12.81 5.04 16.18
CA GLY A 122 14.07 4.33 16.38
C GLY A 122 14.07 2.91 15.82
N LEU A 123 13.25 2.63 14.80
CA LEU A 123 13.15 1.30 14.16
C LEU A 123 14.12 1.13 13.00
N ILE A 124 14.56 2.24 12.40
CA ILE A 124 15.53 2.25 11.32
C ILE A 124 16.60 3.30 11.57
N ASP A 125 17.73 3.11 10.90
CA ASP A 125 18.76 4.13 10.76
C ASP A 125 19.05 4.39 9.27
N LEU A 126 19.49 5.60 8.96
CA LEU A 126 19.88 6.01 7.60
C LEU A 126 21.37 6.31 7.58
N GLN A 127 22.15 5.30 7.26
CA GLN A 127 23.60 5.40 7.20
C GLN A 127 24.05 6.04 5.88
N ALA A 128 25.05 6.92 5.96
CA ALA A 128 25.73 7.42 4.76
C ALA A 128 26.53 6.27 4.14
N ALA A 129 26.19 5.93 2.89
CA ALA A 129 26.96 4.98 2.09
C ALA A 129 27.92 5.75 1.16
N GLN A 130 28.75 5.04 0.38
CA GLN A 130 29.71 5.69 -0.51
C GLN A 130 29.04 6.72 -1.44
N GLY A 131 29.56 7.95 -1.40
CA GLY A 131 29.01 9.11 -2.12
C GLY A 131 27.81 9.76 -1.41
N ARG A 132 26.76 10.07 -2.17
CA ARG A 132 25.49 10.68 -1.67
C ARG A 132 24.38 9.65 -1.43
N ARG A 133 24.72 8.36 -1.38
CA ARG A 133 23.75 7.27 -1.20
C ARG A 133 23.45 7.11 0.29
N GLN A 134 22.18 6.94 0.62
CA GLN A 134 21.75 6.56 1.96
C GLN A 134 21.28 5.11 1.92
N LEU A 135 21.75 4.31 2.89
CA LEU A 135 21.35 2.93 3.07
C LEU A 135 20.49 2.84 4.33
N PRO A 136 19.21 2.45 4.20
CA PRO A 136 18.39 2.17 5.37
C PRO A 136 18.78 0.84 6.00
N THR A 137 18.95 0.80 7.31
CA THR A 137 19.18 -0.41 8.10
C THR A 137 18.15 -0.51 9.22
N LEU A 138 17.83 -1.73 9.66
CA LEU A 138 17.06 -1.93 10.88
C LEU A 138 17.94 -1.68 12.10
N THR A 139 17.36 -1.11 13.15
CA THR A 139 17.94 -1.15 14.50
C THR A 139 17.54 -2.47 15.18
N GLU A 140 18.18 -2.81 16.31
CA GLU A 140 17.76 -3.96 17.14
C GLU A 140 16.27 -3.87 17.55
N LYS A 141 15.81 -2.64 17.84
CA LYS A 141 14.40 -2.36 18.12
C LYS A 141 13.52 -2.64 16.90
N GLY A 142 13.96 -2.17 15.72
CA GLY A 142 13.28 -2.42 14.45
C GLY A 142 13.13 -3.90 14.12
N GLU A 143 14.19 -4.68 14.31
CA GLU A 143 14.12 -6.12 14.12
C GLU A 143 13.17 -6.80 15.09
N THR A 144 13.19 -6.39 16.36
CA THR A 144 12.29 -6.95 17.38
C THR A 144 10.83 -6.66 17.05
N VAL A 145 10.52 -5.44 16.66
CA VAL A 145 9.18 -5.05 16.20
C VAL A 145 8.77 -5.81 14.94
N LEU A 146 9.66 -5.96 13.96
CA LEU A 146 9.38 -6.73 12.74
C LEU A 146 9.09 -8.20 13.05
N ARG A 147 9.86 -8.83 13.95
CA ARG A 147 9.62 -10.20 14.40
C ARG A 147 8.25 -10.35 15.05
N ALA A 148 7.87 -9.44 15.95
CA ALA A 148 6.56 -9.44 16.57
C ALA A 148 5.43 -9.26 15.54
N ALA A 149 5.59 -8.33 14.59
CA ALA A 149 4.62 -8.04 13.54
C ALA A 149 4.49 -9.15 12.48
N SER A 150 5.52 -9.97 12.29
CA SER A 150 5.50 -11.06 11.31
C SER A 150 4.40 -12.09 11.59
N SER A 151 4.09 -12.36 12.88
CA SER A 151 2.98 -13.25 13.25
C SER A 151 1.62 -12.65 12.90
N ALA A 152 1.41 -11.36 13.19
CA ALA A 152 0.19 -10.63 12.83
C ALA A 152 -0.01 -10.55 11.31
N TRP A 153 1.07 -10.26 10.57
CA TRP A 153 1.07 -10.29 9.11
C TRP A 153 0.71 -11.67 8.57
N LEU A 154 1.26 -12.75 9.13
CA LEU A 154 0.96 -14.11 8.70
C LEU A 154 -0.52 -14.43 8.87
N ARG A 155 -1.13 -14.06 10.01
CA ARG A 155 -2.58 -14.22 10.22
C ARG A 155 -3.39 -13.48 9.16
N ALA A 156 -3.04 -12.21 8.88
CA ALA A 156 -3.71 -11.43 7.85
C ALA A 156 -3.59 -12.06 6.46
N GLN A 157 -2.39 -12.53 6.11
CA GLN A 157 -2.09 -13.16 4.83
C GLN A 157 -2.84 -14.48 4.67
N THR A 158 -2.84 -15.32 5.69
CA THR A 158 -3.55 -16.61 5.72
C THR A 158 -5.06 -16.40 5.56
N ALA A 159 -5.66 -15.48 6.32
CA ALA A 159 -7.09 -15.21 6.22
C ALA A 159 -7.55 -14.85 4.79
N LEU A 160 -6.77 -14.04 4.06
CA LEU A 160 -7.07 -13.71 2.67
C LEU A 160 -6.84 -14.89 1.72
N VAL A 161 -5.75 -15.63 1.90
CA VAL A 161 -5.40 -16.77 1.03
C VAL A 161 -6.39 -17.92 1.20
N ASP A 162 -6.84 -18.19 2.42
CA ASP A 162 -7.82 -19.23 2.70
C ASP A 162 -9.19 -18.89 2.09
N THR A 163 -9.56 -17.60 2.10
CA THR A 163 -10.81 -17.13 1.48
C THR A 163 -10.77 -17.20 -0.05
N LEU A 164 -9.63 -16.87 -0.66
CA LEU A 164 -9.46 -16.91 -2.12
C LEU A 164 -9.19 -18.33 -2.65
N GLY A 165 -8.53 -19.16 -1.86
CA GLY A 165 -7.93 -20.40 -2.34
C GLY A 165 -6.62 -20.16 -3.13
N PRO A 166 -5.84 -21.22 -3.34
CA PRO A 166 -4.49 -21.12 -3.90
C PRO A 166 -4.48 -20.68 -5.38
N GLU A 167 -5.45 -21.12 -6.18
CA GLU A 167 -5.54 -20.80 -7.61
C GLU A 167 -5.81 -19.32 -7.84
N ASP A 168 -6.86 -18.77 -7.22
CA ASP A 168 -7.20 -17.35 -7.33
C ASP A 168 -6.13 -16.47 -6.70
N THR A 169 -5.50 -16.90 -5.59
CA THR A 169 -4.34 -16.20 -5.02
C THR A 169 -3.21 -16.07 -6.06
N ALA A 170 -2.89 -17.14 -6.77
CA ALA A 170 -1.87 -17.11 -7.82
C ALA A 170 -2.29 -16.22 -9.00
N ALA A 171 -3.56 -16.32 -9.43
CA ALA A 171 -4.14 -15.54 -10.52
C ALA A 171 -4.13 -14.03 -10.21
N VAL A 172 -4.56 -13.62 -9.02
CA VAL A 172 -4.53 -12.22 -8.56
C VAL A 172 -3.10 -11.69 -8.57
N ARG A 173 -2.14 -12.43 -8.00
CA ARG A 173 -0.72 -12.02 -8.01
C ARG A 173 -0.17 -11.87 -9.42
N ALA A 174 -0.55 -12.75 -10.35
CA ALA A 174 -0.13 -12.67 -11.75
C ALA A 174 -0.76 -11.47 -12.47
N SER A 175 -2.06 -11.22 -12.28
CA SER A 175 -2.77 -10.09 -12.86
C SER A 175 -2.25 -8.74 -12.35
N LEU A 176 -1.96 -8.62 -11.06
CA LEU A 176 -1.35 -7.40 -10.49
C LEU A 176 0.06 -7.14 -11.06
N ARG A 177 0.87 -8.18 -11.28
CA ARG A 177 2.16 -8.03 -11.96
C ARG A 177 1.98 -7.52 -13.39
N ARG A 178 1.14 -8.19 -14.18
CA ARG A 178 0.86 -7.79 -15.58
C ARG A 178 0.32 -6.36 -15.67
N LEU A 179 -0.59 -5.98 -14.78
CA LEU A 179 -1.15 -4.62 -14.73
C LEU A 179 -0.07 -3.57 -14.43
N ARG A 180 0.81 -3.83 -13.45
CA ARG A 180 1.93 -2.93 -13.14
C ARG A 180 2.91 -2.82 -14.31
N ASP A 181 3.20 -3.91 -15.01
CA ASP A 181 4.09 -3.89 -16.18
C ASP A 181 3.46 -3.11 -17.34
N ALA A 182 2.16 -3.27 -17.57
CA ALA A 182 1.42 -2.48 -18.56
C ALA A 182 1.42 -0.99 -18.23
N ALA A 183 1.21 -0.62 -16.95
CA ALA A 183 1.21 0.77 -16.51
C ALA A 183 2.59 1.45 -16.52
N ARG A 184 3.68 0.68 -16.48
CA ARG A 184 5.06 1.19 -16.54
C ARG A 184 5.56 1.46 -17.94
N ARG A 185 4.98 0.82 -18.96
CA ARG A 185 5.34 1.08 -20.35
C ARG A 185 4.92 2.53 -20.65
N PRO A 186 5.86 3.46 -20.92
CA PRO A 186 5.47 4.76 -21.41
C PRO A 186 4.61 4.53 -22.65
N GLY A 187 3.45 5.18 -22.72
CA GLY A 187 2.63 5.16 -23.93
C GLY A 187 3.54 5.50 -25.11
N VAL A 188 3.64 4.58 -26.07
CA VAL A 188 3.98 4.92 -27.46
C VAL A 188 2.91 5.96 -27.88
N PRO A 189 3.33 7.04 -28.55
CA PRO A 189 2.59 8.30 -28.73
C PRO A 189 1.09 8.18 -29.01
#